data_AF-A0A1F3V0X8-F1
#
_entry.id   AF-A0A1F3V0X8-F1
#
_cell.length_a   1.000
_cell.length_b   1.000
_cell.length_c   1.000
_cell.angle_alpha   90.00
_cell.angle_beta   90.00
_cell.angle_gamma   90.00
#
_symmetry.space_group_name_H-M   'P 1'
#
loop_
_entity.id
_entity.type
_entity.pdbx_description
1 polymer ?
#
loop_
_entity_poly.entity_id
_entity_poly.type
_entity_poly.pdbx_seq_one_letter_code
_entity_poly.pdbx_strand_id
1 'polypeptide(L)'
;MEEELLTSSVPRALEMKTKILGFELPDLLLIFMNMAITNLVFGGTSLRYPLVWGTTLAIALFLYFIKRGKPDNYLQHLGEFYTKPAMRSAGEADLLYRKFKRKEIDNE
;
A
#
# COMPACT_ATOMS: atom_id res chain seq x y z
N MET A 1 3.76 43.04 -7.63
CA MET A 1 2.88 41.98 -7.10
C MET A 1 3.76 40.74 -7.01
N GLU A 2 4.21 40.40 -5.81
CA GLU A 2 5.17 39.32 -5.57
C GLU A 2 4.51 37.98 -5.92
N GLU A 3 5.16 37.16 -6.76
CA GLU A 3 4.68 35.83 -7.10
C GLU A 3 4.84 34.91 -5.89
N GLU A 4 3.81 34.86 -5.04
CA GLU A 4 3.71 33.91 -3.95
C GLU A 4 3.63 32.49 -4.52
N LEU A 5 4.51 31.60 -4.05
CA LEU A 5 4.54 30.20 -4.48
C LEU A 5 3.18 29.55 -4.21
N LEU A 6 2.64 28.85 -5.21
CA LEU A 6 1.42 28.05 -5.06
C LEU A 6 1.66 26.95 -4.02
N THR A 7 1.20 27.17 -2.78
CA THR A 7 1.27 26.21 -1.69
C THR A 7 -0.12 25.66 -1.40
N SER A 8 -0.24 24.34 -1.22
CA SER A 8 -1.45 23.69 -0.76
C SER A 8 -1.24 23.24 0.68
N SER A 9 -2.08 23.73 1.61
CA SER A 9 -2.07 23.24 2.98
C SER A 9 -2.74 21.86 3.01
N VAL A 10 -1.93 20.80 3.05
CA VAL A 10 -2.48 19.45 3.21
C VAL A 10 -2.68 19.19 4.71
N PRO A 11 -3.89 18.80 5.13
CA PRO A 11 -4.13 18.45 6.53
C PRO A 11 -3.26 17.24 6.91
N ARG A 12 -2.44 17.40 7.96
CA ARG A 12 -1.51 16.37 8.47
C ARG A 12 -2.21 15.02 8.79
N ALA A 13 -3.51 15.07 9.05
CA ALA A 13 -4.34 13.90 9.35
C ALA A 13 -4.67 13.02 8.13
N LEU A 14 -4.46 13.50 6.90
CA LEU A 14 -4.72 12.69 5.69
C LEU A 14 -3.76 11.49 5.57
N GLU A 15 -2.61 11.56 6.25
CA GLU A 15 -1.58 10.52 6.25
C GLU A 15 -1.63 9.58 7.46
N MET A 16 -2.72 9.58 8.24
CA MET A 16 -2.88 8.59 9.30
C MET A 16 -3.18 7.21 8.69
N LYS A 17 -2.12 6.46 8.37
CA LYS A 17 -2.22 5.08 7.91
C LYS A 17 -2.78 4.20 9.03
N THR A 18 -3.99 3.68 8.84
CA THR A 18 -4.65 2.76 9.77
C THR A 18 -3.85 1.48 9.88
N LYS A 19 -3.39 1.17 11.09
CA LYS A 19 -2.81 -0.12 11.45
C LYS A 19 -3.70 -0.81 12.45
N ILE A 20 -3.97 -2.10 12.25
CA ILE A 20 -4.77 -2.91 13.17
C ILE A 20 -3.86 -4.02 13.69
N LEU A 21 -3.65 -4.06 15.01
CA LEU A 21 -2.77 -5.04 15.66
C LEU A 21 -1.33 -5.08 15.10
N GLY A 22 -0.84 -3.96 14.59
CA GLY A 22 0.49 -3.85 13.97
C GLY A 22 0.56 -4.28 12.50
N PHE A 23 -0.55 -4.75 11.93
CA PHE A 23 -0.67 -5.05 10.50
C PHE A 23 -1.16 -3.84 9.72
N GLU A 24 -0.64 -3.69 8.51
CA GLU A 24 -1.11 -2.71 7.53
C GLU A 24 -2.32 -3.26 6.79
N LEU A 25 -3.15 -2.39 6.22
CA LEU A 25 -4.30 -2.78 5.41
C LEU A 25 -4.00 -3.86 4.34
N PRO A 26 -2.93 -3.74 3.52
CA PRO A 26 -2.58 -4.79 2.55
C PRO A 26 -2.22 -6.15 3.19
N ASP A 27 -1.65 -6.16 4.39
CA ASP A 27 -1.35 -7.41 5.09
C ASP A 27 -2.65 -8.13 5.48
N LEU A 28 -3.62 -7.37 6.01
CA LEU A 28 -4.93 -7.89 6.41
C LEU A 28 -5.68 -8.44 5.20
N LEU A 29 -5.63 -7.73 4.06
CA LEU A 29 -6.21 -8.20 2.81
C LEU A 29 -5.62 -9.55 2.39
N LEU A 30 -4.29 -9.73 2.50
CA LEU A 30 -3.63 -10.98 2.18
C LEU A 30 -4.04 -12.13 3.12
N ILE A 31 -4.13 -11.85 4.42
CA ILE A 31 -4.59 -12.82 5.43
C ILE A 31 -6.04 -13.25 5.15
N PHE A 32 -6.95 -12.30 4.94
CA PHE A 32 -8.35 -12.60 4.65
C PHE A 32 -8.55 -13.28 3.29
N MET A 33 -7.76 -12.91 2.28
CA MET A 33 -7.77 -13.58 0.99
C MET A 33 -7.32 -15.04 1.12
N ASN A 34 -6.26 -15.32 1.90
CA ASN A 34 -5.86 -16.69 2.17
C ASN A 34 -6.96 -17.48 2.89
N MET A 35 -7.59 -16.90 3.91
CA MET A 35 -8.71 -17.51 4.61
C MET A 35 -9.88 -17.80 3.66
N ALA A 36 -10.23 -16.87 2.79
CA ALA A 36 -11.30 -17.04 1.81
C ALA A 36 -10.98 -18.15 0.79
N ILE A 37 -9.76 -18.16 0.23
CA ILE A 37 -9.33 -19.17 -0.76
C ILE A 37 -9.28 -20.56 -0.11
N THR A 38 -8.66 -20.68 1.05
CA THR A 38 -8.54 -21.97 1.74
C THR A 38 -9.90 -22.47 2.21
N ASN A 39 -10.79 -21.59 2.66
CA ASN A 39 -12.16 -21.97 2.99
C ASN A 39 -12.97 -22.36 1.74
N LEU A 40 -12.75 -21.74 0.59
CA LEU A 40 -13.38 -22.12 -0.67
C LEU A 40 -12.92 -23.52 -1.14
N VAL A 41 -11.62 -23.79 -1.08
CA VAL A 41 -11.03 -25.05 -1.57
C VAL A 41 -11.25 -26.20 -0.58
N PHE A 42 -11.13 -25.96 0.73
CA PHE A 42 -11.11 -26.99 1.76
C PHE A 42 -12.28 -26.94 2.75
N GLY A 43 -13.23 -26.00 2.59
CA GLY A 43 -14.33 -25.78 3.56
C GLY A 43 -15.26 -26.98 3.77
N GLY A 44 -15.38 -27.85 2.77
CA GLY A 44 -16.16 -29.10 2.84
C GLY A 44 -15.40 -30.29 3.43
N THR A 45 -14.11 -30.14 3.74
CA THR A 45 -13.29 -31.24 4.27
C THR A 45 -13.31 -31.30 5.80
N SER A 46 -13.13 -32.49 6.36
CA SER A 46 -12.96 -32.67 7.82
C SER A 46 -11.73 -31.94 8.37
N LEU A 47 -10.72 -31.73 7.52
CA LEU A 47 -9.49 -31.01 7.83
C LEU A 47 -9.62 -29.48 7.65
N ARG A 48 -10.83 -28.94 7.43
CA ARG A 48 -11.02 -27.49 7.21
C ARG A 48 -10.37 -26.63 8.29
N TYR A 49 -10.53 -27.02 9.56
CA TYR A 49 -10.09 -26.19 10.68
C TYR A 49 -8.58 -26.06 10.72
N PRO A 50 -7.79 -27.15 10.76
CA PRO A 50 -6.34 -27.03 10.74
C PRO A 50 -5.81 -26.41 9.44
N LEU A 51 -6.44 -26.66 8.29
CA LEU A 51 -5.98 -26.10 7.02
C LEU A 51 -6.27 -24.59 6.93
N VAL A 52 -7.51 -24.16 7.16
CA VAL A 52 -7.90 -22.74 7.04
C VAL A 52 -7.25 -21.93 8.16
N TRP A 53 -7.44 -22.32 9.43
CA TRP A 53 -6.90 -21.54 10.55
C TRP A 53 -5.39 -21.68 10.69
N GLY A 54 -4.84 -22.87 10.45
CA GLY A 54 -3.39 -23.08 10.56
C GLY A 54 -2.62 -22.29 9.52
N THR A 55 -3.05 -22.28 8.26
CA THR A 55 -2.40 -21.49 7.21
C THR A 55 -2.58 -19.98 7.43
N THR A 56 -3.78 -19.54 7.82
CA THR A 56 -4.04 -18.14 8.15
C THR A 56 -3.15 -17.67 9.31
N LEU A 57 -3.06 -18.45 10.40
CA LEU A 57 -2.23 -18.14 11.55
C LEU A 57 -0.75 -18.14 11.19
N ALA A 58 -0.30 -19.11 10.39
CA ALA A 58 1.07 -19.19 9.93
C ALA A 58 1.47 -17.93 9.13
N ILE A 59 0.62 -17.47 8.20
CA ILE A 59 0.86 -16.25 7.44
C ILE A 59 0.86 -15.01 8.35
N ALA A 60 -0.09 -14.90 9.27
CA ALA A 60 -0.15 -13.77 10.19
C ALA A 60 1.11 -13.68 11.06
N LEU A 61 1.56 -14.81 11.63
CA LEU A 61 2.79 -14.86 12.41
C LEU A 61 4.02 -14.57 11.55
N PHE A 62 4.10 -15.13 10.35
CA PHE A 62 5.19 -14.88 9.41
C PHE A 62 5.33 -13.39 9.10
N LEU A 63 4.22 -12.71 8.76
CA LEU A 63 4.20 -11.28 8.52
C LEU A 63 4.55 -10.49 9.77
N TYR A 64 4.03 -10.88 10.94
CA TYR A 64 4.33 -10.23 12.20
C TYR A 64 5.82 -10.25 12.50
N PHE A 65 6.49 -11.40 12.37
CA PHE A 65 7.92 -11.50 12.66
C PHE A 65 8.80 -10.82 11.61
N ILE A 66 8.45 -10.89 10.32
CA ILE A 66 9.25 -10.26 9.25
C ILE A 66 9.13 -8.75 9.27
N LYS A 67 7.94 -8.21 9.53
CA LYS A 67 7.70 -6.77 9.59
C LYS A 67 8.06 -6.17 10.94
N ARG A 68 8.40 -6.98 11.95
CA ARG A 68 8.75 -6.49 13.29
C ARG A 68 9.97 -5.57 13.22
N GLY A 69 9.79 -4.31 13.59
CA GLY A 69 10.87 -3.30 13.59
C GLY A 69 11.25 -2.77 12.20
N LYS A 70 10.50 -3.12 11.14
CA LYS A 70 10.66 -2.55 9.80
C LYS A 70 9.83 -1.25 9.66
N PRO A 71 10.25 -0.32 8.79
CA PRO A 71 9.50 0.89 8.53
C PRO A 71 8.16 0.59 7.83
N ASP A 72 7.29 1.58 7.82
CA ASP A 72 5.97 1.48 7.20
C ASP A 72 6.07 1.24 5.69
N ASN A 73 5.13 0.47 5.15
CA ASN A 73 5.08 -0.01 3.76
C ASN A 73 6.36 -0.75 3.31
N TYR A 74 7.11 -1.35 4.23
CA TYR A 74 8.35 -2.07 3.90
C TYR A 74 8.17 -3.10 2.77
N LEU A 75 7.08 -3.88 2.80
CA LEU A 75 6.80 -4.87 1.75
C LEU A 75 6.50 -4.23 0.40
N GLN A 76 5.77 -3.11 0.38
CA GLN A 76 5.51 -2.35 -0.85
C GLN A 76 6.82 -1.81 -1.42
N HIS A 77 7.65 -1.16 -0.60
CA HIS A 77 8.93 -0.63 -1.04
C HIS A 77 9.90 -1.72 -1.49
N LEU A 78 9.87 -2.88 -0.83
CA LEU A 78 10.65 -4.04 -1.26
C LEU A 78 10.19 -4.55 -2.63
N GLY A 79 8.88 -4.65 -2.85
CA GLY A 79 8.32 -5.00 -4.17
C GLY A 79 8.67 -3.98 -5.25
N GLU A 80 8.55 -2.68 -4.92
CA GLU A 80 8.96 -1.60 -5.80
C GLU A 80 10.46 -1.67 -6.12
N PHE A 81 11.30 -2.00 -5.15
CA PHE A 81 12.73 -2.15 -5.35
C PHE A 81 13.06 -3.29 -6.32
N TYR A 82 12.37 -4.43 -6.21
CA TYR A 82 12.58 -5.56 -7.13
C TYR A 82 11.99 -5.35 -8.53
N THR A 83 10.96 -4.52 -8.66
CA THR A 83 10.25 -4.29 -9.94
C THR A 83 10.73 -3.06 -10.70
N LYS A 84 11.30 -2.06 -10.01
CA LYS A 84 11.79 -0.83 -10.65
C LYS A 84 13.11 -1.07 -11.40
N PRO A 85 13.28 -0.48 -12.60
CA PRO A 85 14.52 -0.58 -13.35
C PRO A 85 15.67 0.11 -12.63
N ALA A 86 16.86 -0.50 -12.69
CA ALA A 86 18.05 -0.01 -12.01
C ALA A 86 18.64 1.28 -12.63
N MET A 87 18.34 1.56 -13.91
CA MET A 87 18.76 2.79 -14.58
C MET A 87 17.59 3.74 -14.80
N ARG A 88 17.84 5.02 -14.54
CA ARG A 88 16.98 6.15 -14.92
C ARG A 88 17.78 7.07 -15.83
N SER A 89 17.21 7.45 -16.97
CA SER A 89 17.82 8.40 -17.91
C SER A 89 17.15 9.76 -17.79
N ALA A 90 17.95 10.84 -17.70
CA ALA A 90 17.43 12.20 -17.63
C ALA A 90 16.88 12.73 -18.97
N GLY A 91 17.06 11.99 -20.07
CA GLY A 91 16.57 12.35 -21.41
C GLY A 91 15.28 11.64 -21.84
N GLU A 92 14.65 10.87 -20.95
CA GLU A 92 13.38 10.21 -21.26
C GLU A 92 12.23 11.22 -21.28
N ALA A 93 11.31 11.09 -22.24
CA ALA A 93 10.18 12.01 -22.37
C ALA A 93 9.28 11.90 -21.12
N ASP A 94 9.04 13.03 -20.43
CA ASP A 94 8.15 13.07 -19.28
C ASP A 94 6.68 12.95 -19.74
N LEU A 95 6.13 11.74 -19.60
CA LEU A 95 4.75 11.43 -19.97
C LEU A 95 3.73 11.95 -18.94
N LEU A 96 4.16 12.33 -17.74
CA LEU A 96 3.28 12.77 -16.64
C LEU A 96 3.15 14.28 -16.56
N TYR A 97 4.05 15.04 -17.19
CA TYR A 97 4.00 16.49 -17.16
C TYR A 97 2.71 17.05 -17.77
N ARG A 98 2.02 17.89 -17.00
CA ARG A 98 0.84 18.64 -17.45
C ARG A 98 1.07 20.12 -17.25
N LYS A 99 0.83 20.92 -18.30
CA LYS A 99 0.88 22.39 -18.21
C LYS A 99 -0.28 22.90 -17.35
N PHE A 100 0.02 23.51 -16.22
CA PHE A 100 -0.98 24.21 -15.41
C PHE A 100 -1.40 25.50 -16.12
N LYS A 101 -2.71 25.69 -16.33
CA LYS A 101 -3.26 26.96 -16.80
C LYS A 101 -3.69 27.78 -15.58
N ARG A 102 -3.27 29.04 -15.52
CA ARG A 102 -3.78 30.02 -14.54
C ARG A 102 -5.29 30.17 -14.80
N LYS A 103 -6.11 29.97 -13.78
CA LYS A 103 -7.55 30.19 -13.85
C LYS A 103 -7.76 31.71 -13.85
N GLU A 104 -8.30 32.28 -14.93
CA GLU A 104 -8.76 33.67 -14.90
C GLU A 104 -9.91 33.76 -13.90
N ILE A 105 -9.77 34.67 -12.93
CA ILE A 105 -10.80 34.95 -11.95
C ILE A 105 -11.73 35.95 -12.64
N ASP A 106 -12.85 35.47 -13.16
CA ASP A 106 -13.90 36.35 -13.67
C ASP A 106 -14.53 37.06 -12.46
N ASN A 107 -14.32 38.38 -12.37
CA ASN A 107 -14.97 39.24 -11.39
C ASN A 107 -16.41 39.51 -11.86
N GLU A 108 -17.38 38.88 -11.20
CA GLU A 108 -18.80 39.26 -11.25
C GLU A 108 -19.12 40.28 -10.15
#